data_AF-A0A542PYW5-F1
#
_entry.id   AF-A0A542PYW5-F1
#
_cell.length_a   1.000
_cell.length_b   1.000
_cell.length_c   1.000
_cell.angle_alpha   90.00
_cell.angle_beta   90.00
_cell.angle_gamma   90.00
#
_symmetry.space_group_name_H-M   'P 1'
#
loop_
_entity.id
_entity.type
_entity.pdbx_description
1 polymer ?
#
loop_
_entity_poly.entity_id
_entity_poly.type
_entity_poly.pdbx_seq_one_letter_code
_entity_poly.pdbx_strand_id
1 'polypeptide(L)' 'MDSAGAPVLPVRWSDNQVSLWPGESATLTAAFRTSDLHGSVPRLRISGWNTPTTTVGAH' A
#
# COMPACT_ATOMS: atom_id res chain seq x y z
N MET A 1 -2.53 -5.01 -2.70
CA MET A 1 -3.73 -5.87 -2.66
C MET A 1 -3.90 -6.53 -4.00
N ASP A 2 -4.42 -7.75 -4.02
CA ASP A 2 -4.74 -8.48 -5.25
C ASP A 2 -6.05 -7.95 -5.90
N SER A 3 -6.52 -8.64 -6.95
CA SER A 3 -7.76 -8.31 -7.64
C SER A 3 -9.03 -8.48 -6.78
N ALA A 4 -9.01 -9.35 -5.77
CA ALA A 4 -10.10 -9.56 -4.82
C ALA A 4 -10.09 -8.56 -3.64
N GLY A 5 -9.06 -7.73 -3.54
CA GLY A 5 -8.90 -6.77 -2.44
C GLY A 5 -8.27 -7.39 -1.18
N ALA A 6 -7.69 -8.59 -1.29
CA ALA A 6 -6.96 -9.21 -0.21
C ALA A 6 -5.56 -8.57 -0.07
N PRO A 7 -5.01 -8.49 1.16
CA PRO A 7 -3.62 -8.13 1.37
C PRO A 7 -2.67 -9.09 0.64
N VAL A 8 -1.65 -8.55 -0.02
CA VAL A 8 -0.56 -9.35 -0.61
C VAL A 8 0.44 -9.61 0.51
N LEU A 9 0.70 -10.88 0.82
CA LEU A 9 1.56 -11.29 1.93
C LEU A 9 2.49 -12.44 1.50
N PRO A 10 3.73 -12.49 2.04
CA PRO A 10 4.34 -11.50 2.93
C PRO A 10 4.71 -10.20 2.20
N VAL A 11 4.65 -9.07 2.92
CA VAL A 11 5.10 -7.76 2.42
C VAL A 11 6.04 -7.13 3.43
N ARG A 12 7.16 -6.56 2.94
CA ARG A 12 8.10 -5.80 3.76
C ARG A 12 8.02 -4.33 3.41
N TRP A 13 7.82 -3.49 4.41
CA TRP A 13 7.75 -2.04 4.27
C TRP A 13 9.05 -1.40 4.75
N SER A 14 9.48 -0.30 4.11
CA SER A 14 10.56 0.56 4.63
C SER A 14 10.15 1.26 5.92
N ASP A 15 8.87 1.65 6.00
CA ASP A 15 8.18 2.20 7.17
C ASP A 15 6.66 2.07 6.95
N ASN A 16 5.86 2.19 8.01
CA ASN A 16 4.40 2.17 7.94
C ASN A 16 3.80 2.88 9.17
N GLN A 17 2.50 3.18 9.16
CA GLN A 17 1.82 3.88 10.27
C GLN A 17 2.38 5.29 10.55
N VAL A 18 2.75 5.99 9.47
CA VAL A 18 3.28 7.35 9.55
C VAL A 18 2.19 8.39 9.82
N SER A 19 2.56 9.49 10.46
CA SER A 19 1.75 10.71 10.56
C SER A 19 2.44 11.82 9.77
N LEU A 20 1.69 12.60 9.01
CA LEU A 20 2.21 13.74 8.24
C LEU A 20 1.49 15.03 8.66
N TRP A 21 2.25 16.06 8.95
CA TRP A 21 1.75 17.42 9.16
C TRP A 21 1.41 18.11 7.83
N PRO A 22 0.66 19.23 7.86
CA PRO A 22 0.41 20.01 6.66
C PRO A 22 1.72 20.44 5.96
N GLY A 23 1.87 20.02 4.70
CA GLY A 23 3.06 20.31 3.89
C GLY A 23 4.16 19.25 3.94
N GLU A 24 4.04 18.24 4.81
CA GLU A 24 5.01 17.13 4.86
C GLU A 24 4.75 16.08 3.77
N SER A 25 5.79 15.32 3.44
CA SER A 25 5.73 14.20 2.49
C SER A 25 6.71 13.11 2.89
N ALA A 26 6.34 11.86 2.63
CA ALA A 26 7.17 10.70 2.86
C ALA A 26 7.14 9.77 1.64
N THR A 27 8.27 9.11 1.37
CA THR A 27 8.37 8.07 0.35
C THR A 27 8.56 6.73 1.04
N LEU A 28 7.60 5.82 0.84
CA LEU A 28 7.59 4.48 1.42
C LEU A 28 7.80 3.43 0.33
N THR A 29 8.58 2.39 0.64
CA THR A 29 8.81 1.26 -0.27
C THR A 29 8.19 0.00 0.30
N ALA A 30 7.42 -0.72 -0.53
CA ALA A 30 6.90 -2.04 -0.24
C ALA A 30 7.52 -3.08 -1.17
N ALA A 31 8.06 -4.16 -0.60
CA ALA A 31 8.60 -5.28 -1.35
C ALA A 31 7.79 -6.55 -1.07
N PHE A 32 7.37 -7.23 -2.13
CA PHE A 32 6.64 -8.50 -2.11
C PHE A 32 7.02 -9.28 -3.38
N ARG A 33 6.71 -10.58 -3.44
CA ARG A 33 6.97 -11.37 -4.65
C ARG A 33 5.81 -11.19 -5.62
N THR A 34 6.13 -11.01 -6.90
CA THR A 34 5.13 -10.92 -7.97
C THR A 34 4.25 -12.17 -8.07
N SER A 35 4.77 -13.34 -7.68
CA SER A 35 3.98 -14.58 -7.58
C SER A 35 2.81 -14.47 -6.62
N ASP A 36 2.95 -13.66 -5.57
CA ASP A 36 1.95 -13.50 -4.51
C ASP A 36 0.79 -12.57 -4.93
N LEU A 37 0.87 -11.99 -6.15
CA LEU A 37 -0.23 -11.27 -6.80
C LEU A 37 -1.14 -12.17 -7.64
N HIS A 38 -0.74 -13.41 -7.91
CA HIS A 38 -1.50 -14.36 -8.74
C HIS A 38 -1.92 -13.77 -10.11
N GLY A 39 -1.03 -13.00 -10.74
CA GLY A 39 -1.29 -12.35 -12.03
C GLY A 39 -2.11 -11.05 -11.96
N SER A 40 -2.49 -10.59 -10.76
CA SER A 40 -3.19 -9.32 -10.57
C SER A 40 -2.25 -8.13 -10.69
N VAL A 41 -2.74 -7.00 -11.21
CA VAL A 41 -2.04 -5.71 -11.11
C VAL A 41 -2.06 -5.23 -9.65
N PRO A 42 -0.93 -4.78 -9.08
CA PRO A 42 -0.87 -4.34 -7.70
C PRO A 42 -1.70 -3.07 -7.46
N ARG A 43 -2.44 -3.06 -6.35
CA ARG A 43 -3.15 -1.87 -5.84
C ARG A 43 -2.72 -1.54 -4.42
N LEU A 44 -2.55 -0.27 -4.11
CA LEU A 44 -2.22 0.24 -2.78
C LEU A 44 -3.46 0.85 -2.13
N ARG A 45 -3.85 0.32 -0.96
CA ARG A 45 -4.89 0.90 -0.12
C ARG A 45 -4.24 1.67 1.03
N ILE A 46 -4.60 2.94 1.17
CA ILE A 46 -4.13 3.86 2.20
C ILE A 46 -5.32 4.17 3.11
N SER A 47 -5.15 3.99 4.41
CA SER A 47 -6.15 4.28 5.43
C SER A 47 -5.49 4.95 6.62
N GLY A 48 -6.15 5.96 7.18
CA GLY A 48 -5.70 6.66 8.38
C GLY A 48 -6.86 6.90 9.32
N TRP A 49 -6.55 7.20 10.58
CA TRP A 49 -7.56 7.40 11.63
C TRP A 49 -8.54 8.54 11.30
N ASN A 50 -8.01 9.67 10.82
CA ASN A 50 -8.75 10.89 10.53
C ASN A 50 -8.68 11.29 9.04
N THR A 51 -8.42 10.33 8.15
CA THR A 51 -8.32 10.55 6.70
C THR A 51 -9.17 9.53 5.94
N PRO A 52 -9.81 9.89 4.82
CA PRO A 52 -10.54 8.93 3.99
C PRO A 52 -9.65 7.76 3.53
N THR A 53 -10.24 6.57 3.40
CA THR A 53 -9.54 5.44 2.77
C THR A 53 -9.51 5.64 1.26
N THR A 54 -8.33 5.54 0.66
CA THR A 54 -8.13 5.65 -0.79
C THR A 54 -7.41 4.43 -1.32
N THR A 55 -7.75 4.00 -2.52
CA THR A 55 -7.02 2.96 -3.25
C THR A 55 -6.47 3.53 -4.54
N VAL A 56 -5.17 3.34 -4.79
CA VAL A 56 -4.49 3.76 -6.02
C VAL A 56 -3.91 2.55 -6.74
N GLY A 57 -3.95 2.58 -8.07
CA GLY A 57 -3.24 1.58 -8.89
C GLY A 57 -1.74 1.85 -8.83
N ALA A 58 -0.94 0.79 -8.69
CA ALA A 58 0.50 0.86 -8.91
C ALA A 58 0.76 0.51 -10.38
N HIS A 59 1.31 1.48 -11.12
CA HIS A 59 1.73 1.33 -12.51
C HIS A 59 3.20 0.93 -12.59
#